data_AF-A0A518BV46-F1
#
_entry.id   AF-A0A518BV46-F1
#
_cell.length_a   1.000
_cell.length_b   1.000
_cell.length_c   1.000
_cell.angle_alpha   90.00
_cell.angle_beta   90.00
_cell.angle_gamma   90.00
#
_symmetry.space_group_name_H-M   'P 1'
#
loop_
_entity.id
_entity.type
_entity.pdbx_description
1 polymer ?
#
loop_
_entity_poly.entity_id
_entity_poly.type
_entity_poly.pdbx_seq_one_letter_code
_entity_poly.pdbx_strand_id
1 'polypeptide(L)'
;MGLWQMETRAEVRGTWLTTTGPDHIRSGTKTESVFNTLRNTVGLNTAYVETLKEGYTQFPSQVMQDLIGVDRHPNLGTTRDLLSETAIQAHRQGMAHIAWFEYGFSPQYVGAFGTPTNELGQWALQNGYLLEDRDGYYANTSHQFAWMNPAVPEVRQLLIDLTLEAIETHDIDGVQLDDRLAWPREFGWDDTTAAMYKAETGRNLPSNVNDSNFRNWRAQKVFEFATQWYTAVKTARPDLIVSVSPSIMNWSFTQFNADWEDWADAGLFDEIVPQVYRNNLSSYRNELPRQVSIMAGADGTRNGRLEDLVIGISRDATSSPTPLNELLQMIQDARDAGTAGHVLWYARGVLDNAEALGAFYAQNPELADSPKMDPGRRPDPLVADELLPAFWSVDVTTPGQYRLVVKDDKARWSEAESLYLLSGTYHFDTELDILGVELLADRRPIPADFNRDYLVDQIDIDALVANLGGTDLAYDLDGSGVVDQDDLAYLVEQVWGTRAGDANLDREVDLLDLSLLAASFDQPGGWAEGDHNHDGIVNLLDLSLLAANFGWRAGVMVPGPAVAWLMLAGLGYTMGRRGYSS
;
A
#
# COMPACT_ATOMS: atom_id res chain seq x y z
N MET A 1 -43.10 -19.28 -15.50
CA MET A 1 -42.13 -18.19 -15.61
C MET A 1 -41.61 -17.95 -14.21
N GLY A 2 -40.47 -18.55 -13.87
CA GLY A 2 -39.81 -18.27 -12.59
C GLY A 2 -39.19 -16.89 -12.68
N LEU A 3 -39.58 -16.00 -11.78
CA LEU A 3 -38.91 -14.73 -11.54
C LEU A 3 -37.53 -15.07 -10.99
N TRP A 4 -36.49 -14.93 -11.80
CA TRP A 4 -35.14 -14.86 -11.30
C TRP A 4 -35.06 -13.55 -10.50
N GLN A 5 -35.01 -13.63 -9.17
CA GLN A 5 -34.50 -12.52 -8.38
C GLN A 5 -33.08 -12.28 -8.89
N MET A 6 -32.83 -11.14 -9.54
CA MET A 6 -31.47 -10.64 -9.66
C MET A 6 -30.98 -10.48 -8.23
N GLU A 7 -30.01 -11.29 -7.83
CA GLU A 7 -29.25 -11.04 -6.62
C GLU A 7 -28.70 -9.62 -6.72
N THR A 8 -29.12 -8.75 -5.80
CA THR A 8 -28.61 -7.38 -5.71
C THR A 8 -27.13 -7.47 -5.36
N ARG A 9 -26.26 -7.24 -6.36
CA ARG A 9 -24.81 -7.30 -6.22
C ARG A 9 -24.28 -5.90 -5.87
N ALA A 10 -23.53 -5.79 -4.79
CA ALA A 10 -22.78 -4.59 -4.42
C ALA A 10 -21.92 -4.04 -5.58
N GLU A 11 -21.64 -2.75 -5.61
CA GLU A 11 -20.86 -2.11 -6.68
C GLU A 11 -19.68 -1.31 -6.12
N VAL A 12 -18.54 -1.33 -6.83
CA VAL A 12 -17.43 -0.42 -6.53
C VAL A 12 -17.89 1.00 -6.81
N ARG A 13 -17.78 1.87 -5.82
CA ARG A 13 -18.05 3.31 -5.89
C ARG A 13 -16.77 4.04 -5.51
N GLY A 14 -15.92 4.25 -6.51
CA GLY A 14 -14.56 4.73 -6.33
C GLY A 14 -14.32 6.20 -6.71
N THR A 15 -13.23 6.77 -6.19
CA THR A 15 -12.62 7.99 -6.74
C THR A 15 -11.11 7.97 -6.57
N TRP A 16 -10.39 8.55 -7.54
CA TRP A 16 -8.95 8.85 -7.37
C TRP A 16 -8.75 10.13 -6.55
N LEU A 17 -7.78 10.07 -5.63
CA LEU A 17 -7.31 11.16 -4.78
C LEU A 17 -5.83 11.44 -5.10
N THR A 18 -5.54 12.68 -5.44
CA THR A 18 -4.22 13.16 -5.83
C THR A 18 -3.87 14.44 -5.07
N THR A 19 -2.58 14.73 -4.90
CA THR A 19 -2.10 16.00 -4.35
C THR A 19 -2.19 17.16 -5.37
N THR A 20 -2.51 16.85 -6.63
CA THR A 20 -2.72 17.83 -7.71
C THR A 20 -4.08 18.53 -7.61
N GLY A 21 -4.08 19.86 -7.78
CA GLY A 21 -5.31 20.66 -7.80
C GLY A 21 -5.71 21.17 -6.42
N PRO A 22 -7.02 21.20 -6.08
CA PRO A 22 -7.50 21.66 -4.78
C PRO A 22 -6.88 20.85 -3.65
N ASP A 23 -6.69 21.51 -2.50
CA ASP A 23 -6.19 20.84 -1.31
C ASP A 23 -7.29 19.94 -0.72
N HIS A 24 -7.24 18.65 -1.05
CA HIS A 24 -8.05 17.61 -0.45
C HIS A 24 -7.24 16.78 0.55
N ILE A 25 -6.07 16.32 0.11
CA ILE A 25 -5.16 15.49 0.92
C ILE A 25 -3.74 16.09 1.03
N ARG A 26 -3.38 17.04 0.15
CA ARG A 26 -2.01 17.59 0.05
C ARG A 26 -1.50 18.17 1.37
N SER A 27 -2.32 18.95 2.08
CA SER A 27 -1.91 19.53 3.38
C SER A 27 -2.12 18.59 4.56
N GLY A 28 -2.84 17.47 4.41
CA GLY A 28 -3.24 16.57 5.50
C GLY A 28 -4.39 17.10 6.36
N THR A 29 -4.56 18.41 6.47
CA THR A 29 -5.51 19.04 7.41
C THR A 29 -6.98 18.89 7.00
N LYS A 30 -7.22 18.49 5.74
CA LYS A 30 -8.57 18.28 5.19
C LYS A 30 -8.92 16.82 4.98
N THR A 31 -7.95 15.91 5.12
CA THR A 31 -8.10 14.50 4.76
C THR A 31 -9.31 13.88 5.47
N GLU A 32 -9.47 14.10 6.79
CA GLU A 32 -10.64 13.62 7.55
C GLU A 32 -11.97 14.10 6.96
N SER A 33 -12.11 15.41 6.75
CA SER A 33 -13.35 15.99 6.21
C SER A 33 -13.67 15.50 4.79
N VAL A 34 -12.63 15.27 3.99
CA VAL A 34 -12.76 14.75 2.62
C VAL A 34 -13.27 13.32 2.66
N PHE A 35 -12.62 12.41 3.40
CA PHE A 35 -13.05 11.01 3.49
C PHE A 35 -14.45 10.87 4.10
N ASN A 36 -14.76 11.66 5.14
CA ASN A 36 -16.11 11.73 5.69
C ASN A 36 -17.14 12.16 4.63
N THR A 37 -16.82 13.17 3.80
CA THR A 37 -17.72 13.60 2.71
C THR A 37 -17.89 12.50 1.66
N LEU A 38 -16.79 11.86 1.24
CA LEU A 38 -16.83 10.77 0.26
C LEU A 38 -17.69 9.60 0.75
N ARG A 39 -17.56 9.19 2.02
CA ARG A 39 -18.38 8.11 2.58
C ARG A 39 -19.80 8.56 2.88
N ASN A 40 -19.96 9.56 3.74
CA ASN A 40 -21.23 9.82 4.43
C ASN A 40 -22.13 10.82 3.70
N THR A 41 -21.57 11.67 2.82
CA THR A 41 -22.37 12.56 1.98
C THR A 41 -22.59 11.96 0.60
N VAL A 42 -21.53 11.40 -0.02
CA VAL A 42 -21.60 10.88 -1.39
C VAL A 42 -22.03 9.42 -1.41
N GLY A 43 -21.55 8.58 -0.48
CA GLY A 43 -21.83 7.13 -0.52
C GLY A 43 -20.82 6.32 -1.31
N LEU A 44 -19.57 6.80 -1.41
CA LEU A 44 -18.45 6.03 -1.96
C LEU A 44 -17.96 4.97 -0.96
N ASN A 45 -17.28 3.94 -1.47
CA ASN A 45 -16.75 2.83 -0.68
C ASN A 45 -15.28 2.50 -0.97
N THR A 46 -14.67 3.14 -1.96
CA THR A 46 -13.26 2.91 -2.32
C THR A 46 -12.56 4.22 -2.67
N ALA A 47 -11.35 4.39 -2.18
CA ALA A 47 -10.49 5.51 -2.49
C ALA A 47 -9.16 5.00 -3.07
N TYR A 48 -8.78 5.52 -4.25
CA TYR A 48 -7.51 5.23 -4.89
C TYR A 48 -6.58 6.40 -4.63
N VAL A 49 -5.55 6.21 -3.82
CA VAL A 49 -4.76 7.32 -3.29
C VAL A 49 -3.35 7.31 -3.86
N GLU A 50 -2.97 8.44 -4.45
CA GLU A 50 -1.63 8.68 -4.99
C GLU A 50 -0.53 8.28 -3.99
N THR A 51 0.28 7.30 -4.40
CA THR A 51 1.32 6.66 -3.58
C THR A 51 2.70 6.79 -4.23
N LEU A 52 2.80 6.76 -5.56
CA LEU A 52 4.03 7.02 -6.31
C LEU A 52 3.78 8.05 -7.41
N LYS A 53 4.48 9.19 -7.34
CA LYS A 53 4.31 10.32 -8.26
C LYS A 53 5.56 11.15 -8.40
N GLU A 54 5.80 11.65 -9.62
CA GLU A 54 6.95 12.49 -9.95
C GLU A 54 8.28 11.89 -9.47
N GLY A 55 8.37 10.56 -9.49
CA GLY A 55 9.57 9.83 -9.10
C GLY A 55 9.81 9.78 -7.59
N TYR A 56 8.77 9.99 -6.77
CA TYR A 56 8.83 9.87 -5.32
C TYR A 56 7.62 9.11 -4.75
N THR A 57 7.86 8.35 -3.70
CA THR A 57 6.81 7.83 -2.83
C THR A 57 6.13 8.98 -2.07
N GLN A 58 4.86 8.79 -1.71
CA GLN A 58 4.11 9.71 -0.85
C GLN A 58 4.17 9.29 0.63
N PHE A 59 5.13 8.42 0.98
CA PHE A 59 5.38 7.86 2.30
C PHE A 59 6.90 7.68 2.50
N PRO A 60 7.41 7.62 3.75
CA PRO A 60 8.80 7.26 4.05
C PRO A 60 9.19 5.93 3.42
N SER A 61 10.12 5.94 2.47
CA SER A 61 10.61 4.76 1.78
C SER A 61 12.11 4.60 2.00
N GLN A 62 12.50 3.50 2.65
CA GLN A 62 13.89 3.10 2.78
C GLN A 62 14.45 2.69 1.41
N VAL A 63 13.64 2.05 0.57
CA VAL A 63 14.00 1.73 -0.83
C VAL A 63 14.41 2.99 -1.60
N MET A 64 13.63 4.08 -1.51
CA MET A 64 13.98 5.35 -2.15
C MET A 64 15.18 6.02 -1.48
N GLN A 65 15.26 5.98 -0.15
CA GLN A 65 16.38 6.55 0.59
C GLN A 65 17.72 5.93 0.16
N ASP A 66 17.76 4.61 -0.03
CA ASP A 66 18.96 3.89 -0.45
C ASP A 66 19.27 4.09 -1.94
N LEU A 67 18.25 4.17 -2.79
CA LEU A 67 18.43 4.34 -4.23
C LEU A 67 18.87 5.75 -4.63
N ILE A 68 18.17 6.76 -4.11
CA ILE A 68 18.24 8.14 -4.60
C ILE A 68 18.53 9.19 -3.52
N GLY A 69 18.69 8.76 -2.27
CA GLY A 69 19.06 9.65 -1.15
C GLY A 69 17.91 10.47 -0.59
N VAL A 70 16.67 10.22 -1.02
CA VAL A 70 15.45 10.90 -0.57
C VAL A 70 14.38 9.84 -0.30
N ASP A 71 13.78 9.86 0.88
CA ASP A 71 12.82 8.83 1.32
C ASP A 71 11.38 9.06 0.85
N ARG A 72 11.01 10.29 0.45
CA ARG A 72 9.64 10.63 0.03
C ARG A 72 9.59 11.91 -0.77
N HIS A 73 8.42 12.24 -1.31
CA HIS A 73 8.22 13.47 -2.06
C HIS A 73 8.59 14.72 -1.23
N PRO A 74 9.47 15.62 -1.69
CA PRO A 74 9.97 16.76 -0.89
C PRO A 74 8.89 17.69 -0.33
N ASN A 75 7.78 17.87 -1.05
CA ASN A 75 6.64 18.67 -0.59
C ASN A 75 5.96 18.15 0.70
N LEU A 76 6.18 16.88 1.07
CA LEU A 76 5.69 16.33 2.34
C LEU A 76 6.57 16.73 3.54
N GLY A 77 7.79 17.20 3.28
CA GLY A 77 8.78 17.44 4.33
C GLY A 77 9.26 16.13 4.95
N THR A 78 9.76 16.18 6.19
CA THR A 78 10.39 15.03 6.86
C THR A 78 9.49 14.31 7.85
N THR A 79 8.26 14.78 8.05
CA THR A 79 7.38 14.27 9.12
C THR A 79 6.05 13.71 8.62
N ARG A 80 5.72 13.91 7.35
CA ARG A 80 4.41 13.55 6.80
C ARG A 80 4.46 12.25 6.05
N ASP A 81 3.45 11.43 6.26
CA ASP A 81 3.23 10.18 5.55
C ASP A 81 1.79 10.20 5.01
N LEU A 82 1.66 10.55 3.73
CA LEU A 82 0.35 10.71 3.11
C LEU A 82 -0.38 9.38 2.97
N LEU A 83 0.36 8.28 2.77
CA LEU A 83 -0.22 6.95 2.65
C LEU A 83 -0.87 6.55 3.98
N SER A 84 -0.14 6.67 5.10
CA SER A 84 -0.68 6.43 6.45
C SER A 84 -1.87 7.33 6.75
N GLU A 85 -1.75 8.64 6.54
CA GLU A 85 -2.81 9.61 6.86
C GLU A 85 -4.12 9.29 6.14
N THR A 86 -4.03 8.91 4.87
CA THR A 86 -5.21 8.60 4.05
C THR A 86 -5.76 7.21 4.33
N ALA A 87 -4.91 6.22 4.62
CA ALA A 87 -5.33 4.88 5.03
C ALA A 87 -6.11 4.94 6.34
N ILE A 88 -5.61 5.67 7.35
CA ILE A 88 -6.33 5.91 8.61
C ILE A 88 -7.71 6.49 8.33
N GLN A 89 -7.83 7.53 7.48
CA GLN A 89 -9.13 8.13 7.19
C GLN A 89 -10.05 7.23 6.37
N ALA A 90 -9.55 6.45 5.43
CA ALA A 90 -10.36 5.44 4.75
C ALA A 90 -10.94 4.45 5.75
N HIS A 91 -10.10 3.98 6.68
CA HIS A 91 -10.44 2.92 7.62
C HIS A 91 -11.44 3.40 8.67
N ARG A 92 -11.27 4.62 9.18
CA ARG A 92 -12.24 5.28 10.07
C ARG A 92 -13.62 5.46 9.44
N GLN A 93 -13.71 5.46 8.11
CA GLN A 93 -14.96 5.60 7.36
C GLN A 93 -15.45 4.27 6.77
N GLY A 94 -14.80 3.14 7.08
CA GLY A 94 -15.14 1.83 6.50
C GLY A 94 -14.96 1.76 4.97
N MET A 95 -14.08 2.58 4.41
CA MET A 95 -13.75 2.58 2.98
C MET A 95 -12.53 1.70 2.71
N ALA A 96 -12.49 1.11 1.51
CA ALA A 96 -11.29 0.47 0.98
C ALA A 96 -10.26 1.53 0.58
N HIS A 97 -9.01 1.35 1.02
CA HIS A 97 -7.87 2.17 0.60
C HIS A 97 -6.99 1.42 -0.40
N ILE A 98 -6.91 1.93 -1.63
CA ILE A 98 -6.08 1.37 -2.69
C ILE A 98 -4.89 2.30 -2.92
N ALA A 99 -3.67 1.83 -2.62
CA ALA A 99 -2.44 2.56 -2.85
C ALA A 99 -2.14 2.63 -4.36
N TRP A 100 -2.26 3.83 -4.94
CA TRP A 100 -2.17 4.05 -6.38
C TRP A 100 -0.79 4.54 -6.78
N PHE A 101 -0.02 3.67 -7.42
CA PHE A 101 1.30 3.92 -7.97
C PHE A 101 1.20 4.60 -9.34
N GLU A 102 0.57 5.79 -9.37
CA GLU A 102 0.17 6.56 -10.57
C GLU A 102 1.24 6.62 -11.65
N TYR A 103 2.47 6.98 -11.26
CA TYR A 103 3.51 7.29 -12.22
C TYR A 103 4.16 6.04 -12.83
N GLY A 104 4.06 4.86 -12.17
CA GLY A 104 4.60 3.59 -12.69
C GLY A 104 6.02 3.75 -13.26
N PHE A 105 6.19 3.43 -14.55
CA PHE A 105 7.48 3.57 -15.24
C PHE A 105 7.89 5.00 -15.57
N SER A 106 7.06 6.02 -15.34
CA SER A 106 7.40 7.42 -15.64
C SER A 106 8.03 8.09 -14.42
N PRO A 107 9.33 8.43 -14.42
CA PRO A 107 9.92 9.13 -13.30
C PRO A 107 9.48 10.59 -13.23
N GLN A 108 9.10 11.23 -14.36
CA GLN A 108 8.80 12.67 -14.35
C GLN A 108 8.01 13.12 -15.58
N TYR A 109 7.11 14.10 -15.41
CA TYR A 109 6.65 14.96 -16.50
C TYR A 109 7.73 15.99 -16.82
N VAL A 110 8.25 16.01 -18.04
CA VAL A 110 9.39 16.86 -18.44
C VAL A 110 9.04 17.87 -19.53
N GLY A 111 7.82 17.81 -20.06
CA GLY A 111 7.42 18.60 -21.23
C GLY A 111 8.00 18.04 -22.53
N ALA A 112 7.67 18.67 -23.65
CA ALA A 112 8.21 18.25 -24.95
C ALA A 112 9.72 18.47 -25.00
N PHE A 113 10.48 17.43 -25.38
CA PHE A 113 11.95 17.44 -25.50
C PHE A 113 12.68 17.70 -24.18
N GLY A 114 12.00 17.55 -23.05
CA GLY A 114 12.61 17.66 -21.73
C GLY A 114 13.45 16.45 -21.37
N THR A 115 14.38 16.65 -20.44
CA THR A 115 15.16 15.60 -19.79
C THR A 115 14.78 15.61 -18.31
N PRO A 116 14.59 14.44 -17.66
CA PRO A 116 14.22 14.41 -16.27
C PRO A 116 15.33 14.95 -15.37
N THR A 117 14.97 15.67 -14.32
CA THR A 117 15.88 16.37 -13.40
C THR A 117 15.72 15.94 -11.94
N ASN A 118 14.65 15.20 -11.61
CA ASN A 118 14.50 14.61 -10.28
C ASN A 118 15.49 13.45 -10.08
N GLU A 119 15.69 13.06 -8.82
CA GLU A 119 16.72 12.11 -8.44
C GLU A 119 16.48 10.73 -9.07
N LEU A 120 15.21 10.24 -9.12
CA LEU A 120 14.90 8.99 -9.80
C LEU A 120 15.16 9.05 -11.31
N GLY A 121 14.78 10.15 -11.96
CA GLY A 121 15.03 10.33 -13.38
C GLY A 121 16.52 10.45 -13.71
N GLN A 122 17.30 11.07 -12.82
CA GLN A 122 18.76 11.14 -12.94
C GLN A 122 19.42 9.77 -12.71
N TRP A 123 18.95 8.99 -11.74
CA TRP A 123 19.38 7.60 -11.55
C TRP A 123 19.12 6.77 -12.81
N ALA A 124 17.92 6.84 -13.37
CA ALA A 124 17.57 6.10 -14.58
C ALA A 124 18.40 6.57 -15.80
N LEU A 125 18.64 7.88 -15.93
CA LEU A 125 19.47 8.45 -17.00
C LEU A 125 20.92 7.95 -16.92
N GLN A 126 21.52 7.99 -15.74
CA GLN A 126 22.92 7.62 -15.52
C GLN A 126 23.20 6.13 -15.78
N ASN A 127 22.18 5.28 -15.58
CA ASN A 127 22.27 3.85 -15.83
C ASN A 127 21.82 3.44 -17.25
N GLY A 128 21.40 4.39 -18.10
CA GLY A 128 20.91 4.07 -19.44
C GLY A 128 19.55 3.35 -19.44
N TYR A 129 18.73 3.60 -18.42
CA TYR A 129 17.44 2.96 -18.20
C TYR A 129 16.26 3.79 -18.71
N LEU A 130 16.48 4.97 -19.28
CA LEU A 130 15.42 5.76 -19.91
C LEU A 130 15.19 5.35 -21.36
N LEU A 131 13.93 5.42 -21.77
CA LEU A 131 13.53 5.19 -23.15
C LEU A 131 13.73 6.46 -23.99
N GLU A 132 14.33 6.30 -25.16
CA GLU A 132 14.47 7.36 -26.16
C GLU A 132 13.55 7.11 -27.35
N ASP A 133 13.08 8.19 -27.97
CA ASP A 133 12.50 8.12 -29.30
C ASP A 133 13.62 8.04 -30.36
N ARG A 134 13.24 8.01 -31.63
CA ARG A 134 14.19 7.81 -32.75
C ARG A 134 15.15 8.95 -32.96
N ASP A 135 14.83 10.13 -32.45
CA ASP A 135 15.65 11.31 -32.56
C ASP A 135 16.52 11.50 -31.29
N GLY A 136 16.45 10.56 -30.34
CA GLY A 136 17.22 10.55 -29.11
C GLY A 136 16.59 11.38 -27.98
N TYR A 137 15.29 11.69 -28.04
CA TYR A 137 14.60 12.45 -27.00
C TYR A 137 13.90 11.53 -25.99
N TYR A 138 13.97 11.89 -24.70
CA TYR A 138 13.26 11.19 -23.61
C TYR A 138 11.77 11.55 -23.52
N ALA A 139 11.35 12.62 -24.17
CA ALA A 139 9.98 13.08 -24.28
C ALA A 139 9.81 13.89 -25.56
N ASN A 140 8.62 13.89 -26.16
CA ASN A 140 8.33 14.60 -27.40
C ASN A 140 6.97 15.31 -27.36
N THR A 141 6.54 15.86 -28.49
CA THR A 141 5.28 16.62 -28.59
C THR A 141 4.03 15.76 -28.41
N SER A 142 4.13 14.44 -28.61
CA SER A 142 3.01 13.50 -28.44
C SER A 142 2.98 12.92 -27.03
N HIS A 143 4.15 12.77 -26.39
CA HIS A 143 4.30 12.23 -25.05
C HIS A 143 5.34 13.04 -24.25
N GLN A 144 4.86 13.79 -23.26
CA GLN A 144 5.65 14.77 -22.50
C GLN A 144 6.19 14.25 -21.15
N PHE A 145 6.04 12.94 -20.92
CA PHE A 145 6.62 12.24 -19.78
C PHE A 145 7.89 11.53 -20.24
N ALA A 146 8.90 11.52 -19.38
CA ALA A 146 10.02 10.58 -19.51
C ALA A 146 9.56 9.19 -19.05
N TRP A 147 10.20 8.14 -19.56
CA TRP A 147 9.85 6.75 -19.23
C TRP A 147 11.10 5.94 -18.95
N MET A 148 11.11 5.21 -17.84
CA MET A 148 12.06 4.14 -17.58
C MET A 148 11.69 2.91 -18.41
N ASN A 149 12.70 2.09 -18.72
CA ASN A 149 12.60 0.97 -19.65
C ASN A 149 12.02 -0.28 -18.97
N PRO A 150 10.79 -0.72 -19.33
CA PRO A 150 10.17 -1.91 -18.75
C PRO A 150 10.87 -3.23 -19.10
N ALA A 151 11.88 -3.25 -19.97
CA ALA A 151 12.68 -4.46 -20.24
C ALA A 151 13.84 -4.65 -19.25
N VAL A 152 14.19 -3.61 -18.47
CA VAL A 152 15.32 -3.64 -17.53
C VAL A 152 14.90 -4.27 -16.20
N PRO A 153 15.54 -5.38 -15.76
CA PRO A 153 15.19 -6.04 -14.50
C PRO A 153 15.26 -5.13 -13.27
N GLU A 154 16.26 -4.26 -13.19
CA GLU A 154 16.45 -3.33 -12.07
C GLU A 154 15.31 -2.30 -11.96
N VAL A 155 14.78 -1.83 -13.10
CA VAL A 155 13.62 -0.94 -13.14
C VAL A 155 12.35 -1.67 -12.68
N ARG A 156 12.19 -2.93 -13.08
CA ARG A 156 11.05 -3.77 -12.63
C ARG A 156 11.12 -4.02 -11.13
N GLN A 157 12.29 -4.38 -10.63
CA GLN A 157 12.50 -4.70 -9.22
C GLN A 157 12.23 -3.48 -8.34
N LEU A 158 12.68 -2.28 -8.75
CA LEU A 158 12.35 -1.04 -8.04
C LEU A 158 10.84 -0.87 -7.81
N LEU A 159 10.01 -1.04 -8.83
CA LEU A 159 8.56 -0.89 -8.67
C LEU A 159 7.94 -2.00 -7.80
N ILE A 160 8.50 -3.21 -7.83
CA ILE A 160 8.10 -4.30 -6.93
C ILE A 160 8.46 -3.94 -5.48
N ASP A 161 9.70 -3.55 -5.21
CA ASP A 161 10.19 -3.23 -3.88
C ASP A 161 9.40 -2.08 -3.24
N LEU A 162 9.14 -1.00 -4.00
CA LEU A 162 8.31 0.11 -3.51
C LEU A 162 6.87 -0.31 -3.21
N THR A 163 6.34 -1.30 -3.94
CA THR A 163 5.00 -1.81 -3.69
C THR A 163 4.98 -2.71 -2.45
N LEU A 164 5.97 -3.60 -2.31
CA LEU A 164 6.08 -4.48 -1.16
C LEU A 164 6.34 -3.70 0.13
N GLU A 165 7.19 -2.67 0.10
CA GLU A 165 7.43 -1.80 1.25
C GLU A 165 6.14 -1.10 1.71
N ALA A 166 5.30 -0.61 0.78
CA ALA A 166 4.01 -0.03 1.13
C ALA A 166 3.04 -1.06 1.73
N ILE A 167 3.10 -2.33 1.29
CA ILE A 167 2.28 -3.42 1.83
C ILE A 167 2.72 -3.81 3.24
N GLU A 168 4.01 -3.82 3.49
CA GLU A 168 4.61 -4.18 4.78
C GLU A 168 4.42 -3.07 5.81
N THR A 169 4.59 -1.81 5.40
CA THR A 169 4.61 -0.68 6.34
C THR A 169 3.24 -0.02 6.55
N HIS A 170 2.27 -0.22 5.65
CA HIS A 170 0.94 0.38 5.75
C HIS A 170 -0.17 -0.65 5.69
N ASP A 171 -1.14 -0.55 6.59
CA ASP A 171 -2.40 -1.32 6.48
C ASP A 171 -3.24 -0.70 5.35
N ILE A 172 -3.08 -1.23 4.15
CA ILE A 172 -3.82 -0.88 2.93
C ILE A 172 -4.76 -2.04 2.53
N ASP A 173 -5.76 -1.77 1.68
CA ASP A 173 -6.70 -2.79 1.18
C ASP A 173 -6.35 -3.31 -0.20
N GLY A 174 -5.50 -2.59 -0.92
CA GLY A 174 -5.03 -2.97 -2.23
C GLY A 174 -4.00 -2.02 -2.80
N VAL A 175 -3.53 -2.37 -3.99
CA VAL A 175 -2.56 -1.61 -4.77
C VAL A 175 -3.07 -1.44 -6.19
N GLN A 176 -2.78 -0.30 -6.82
CA GLN A 176 -3.14 -0.03 -8.21
C GLN A 176 -1.97 0.51 -9.01
N LEU A 177 -1.74 -0.07 -10.19
CA LEU A 177 -0.96 0.57 -11.26
C LEU A 177 -1.91 1.27 -12.24
N ASP A 178 -1.50 2.41 -12.81
CA ASP A 178 -2.31 3.16 -13.78
C ASP A 178 -1.94 2.82 -15.24
N ASP A 179 -2.36 3.67 -16.18
CA ASP A 179 -2.02 3.61 -17.60
C ASP A 179 -0.52 3.82 -17.92
N ARG A 180 0.33 3.91 -16.89
CA ARG A 180 1.79 3.91 -16.96
C ARG A 180 2.45 2.58 -16.64
N LEU A 181 1.65 1.53 -16.40
CA LEU A 181 2.06 0.15 -16.69
C LEU A 181 2.10 -0.04 -18.22
N ALA A 182 3.10 0.57 -18.86
CA ALA A 182 3.07 0.80 -20.30
C ALA A 182 4.47 1.05 -20.88
N TRP A 183 4.51 0.99 -22.21
CA TRP A 183 5.62 1.43 -23.05
C TRP A 183 5.06 2.24 -24.23
N PRO A 184 5.12 3.58 -24.24
CA PRO A 184 4.55 4.36 -25.33
C PRO A 184 5.23 4.04 -26.67
N ARG A 185 4.45 3.89 -27.73
CA ARG A 185 4.91 3.33 -29.02
C ARG A 185 6.05 4.14 -29.63
N GLU A 186 6.12 5.44 -29.34
CA GLU A 186 7.09 6.42 -29.82
C GLU A 186 8.51 6.17 -29.29
N PHE A 187 8.66 5.44 -28.17
CA PHE A 187 9.95 5.22 -27.50
C PHE A 187 10.45 3.78 -27.56
N GLY A 188 11.72 3.58 -27.22
CA GLY A 188 12.43 2.29 -27.25
C GLY A 188 13.51 2.23 -28.34
N TRP A 189 14.04 3.37 -28.75
CA TRP A 189 15.18 3.48 -29.66
C TRP A 189 16.51 3.78 -28.96
N ASP A 190 16.53 3.67 -27.63
CA ASP A 190 17.74 3.71 -26.81
C ASP A 190 18.64 2.48 -27.01
N ASP A 191 19.92 2.63 -26.69
CA ASP A 191 20.94 1.58 -26.83
C ASP A 191 20.63 0.32 -26.00
N THR A 192 20.04 0.49 -24.81
CA THR A 192 19.64 -0.61 -23.93
C THR A 192 18.57 -1.47 -24.60
N THR A 193 17.50 -0.85 -25.10
CA THR A 193 16.46 -1.54 -25.87
C THR A 193 17.02 -2.20 -27.12
N ALA A 194 17.94 -1.53 -27.84
CA ALA A 194 18.57 -2.09 -29.03
C ALA A 194 19.35 -3.38 -28.72
N ALA A 195 20.13 -3.38 -27.64
CA ALA A 195 20.91 -4.52 -27.19
C ALA A 195 20.02 -5.70 -26.79
N MET A 196 18.99 -5.46 -25.97
CA MET A 196 18.05 -6.49 -25.51
C MET A 196 17.25 -7.08 -26.68
N TYR A 197 16.67 -6.23 -27.53
CA TYR A 197 15.89 -6.70 -28.68
C TYR A 197 16.74 -7.53 -29.64
N LYS A 198 18.00 -7.12 -29.87
CA LYS A 198 18.95 -7.88 -30.70
C LYS A 198 19.30 -9.23 -30.09
N ALA A 199 19.56 -9.27 -28.79
CA ALA A 199 19.92 -10.48 -28.07
C ALA A 199 18.77 -11.52 -28.10
N GLU A 200 17.54 -11.07 -27.88
CA GLU A 200 16.38 -11.96 -27.77
C GLU A 200 15.79 -12.38 -29.12
N THR A 201 15.85 -11.52 -30.13
CA THR A 201 15.16 -11.77 -31.42
C THR A 201 16.11 -11.96 -32.60
N GLY A 202 17.39 -11.61 -32.45
CA GLY A 202 18.35 -11.55 -33.55
C GLY A 202 18.15 -10.37 -34.52
N ARG A 203 17.15 -9.51 -34.31
CA ARG A 203 16.78 -8.40 -35.20
C ARG A 203 17.34 -7.07 -34.68
N ASN A 204 17.67 -6.18 -35.59
CA ASN A 204 17.97 -4.79 -35.22
C ASN A 204 16.65 -4.03 -35.04
N LEU A 205 16.67 -2.91 -34.30
CA LEU A 205 15.49 -2.07 -34.13
C LEU A 205 14.89 -1.64 -35.48
N PRO A 206 13.56 -1.64 -35.63
CA PRO A 206 12.92 -1.32 -36.89
C PRO A 206 12.89 0.19 -37.16
N SER A 207 12.87 0.56 -38.44
CA SER A 207 12.68 1.95 -38.89
C SER A 207 11.22 2.39 -38.97
N ASN A 208 10.24 1.52 -38.71
CA ASN A 208 8.81 1.87 -38.63
C ASN A 208 8.30 1.79 -37.17
N VAL A 209 7.71 2.87 -36.65
CA VAL A 209 7.22 2.95 -35.25
C VAL A 209 6.09 1.96 -34.99
N ASN A 210 5.40 1.55 -36.06
CA ASN A 210 4.32 0.59 -36.06
C ASN A 210 4.76 -0.83 -36.44
N ASP A 211 6.05 -1.17 -36.40
CA ASP A 211 6.50 -2.54 -36.64
C ASP A 211 5.85 -3.52 -35.65
N SER A 212 5.18 -4.54 -36.18
CA SER A 212 4.40 -5.48 -35.37
C SER A 212 5.27 -6.38 -34.49
N ASN A 213 6.48 -6.74 -34.94
CA ASN A 213 7.36 -7.61 -34.15
C ASN A 213 7.90 -6.84 -32.93
N PHE A 214 8.29 -5.59 -33.14
CA PHE A 214 8.78 -4.75 -32.05
C PHE A 214 7.67 -4.31 -31.10
N ARG A 215 6.46 -4.04 -31.60
CA ARG A 215 5.27 -3.83 -30.77
C ARG A 215 5.01 -5.04 -29.86
N ASN A 216 4.90 -6.23 -30.45
CA ASN A 216 4.57 -7.44 -29.71
C ASN A 216 5.68 -7.80 -28.70
N TRP A 217 6.95 -7.58 -29.06
CA TRP A 217 8.06 -7.77 -28.13
C TRP A 217 7.98 -6.82 -26.93
N ARG A 218 7.72 -5.52 -27.15
CA ARG A 218 7.52 -4.56 -26.05
C ARG A 218 6.30 -4.90 -25.19
N ALA A 219 5.20 -5.31 -25.82
CA ALA A 219 4.00 -5.74 -25.10
C ALA A 219 4.27 -6.97 -24.22
N GLN A 220 5.07 -7.92 -24.71
CA GLN A 220 5.53 -9.05 -23.91
C GLN A 220 6.36 -8.60 -22.70
N LYS A 221 7.21 -7.57 -22.84
CA LYS A 221 7.98 -7.03 -21.71
C LYS A 221 7.10 -6.36 -20.65
N VAL A 222 6.05 -5.66 -21.06
CA VAL A 222 5.06 -5.12 -20.11
C VAL A 222 4.26 -6.24 -19.45
N PHE A 223 3.85 -7.28 -20.21
CA PHE A 223 3.17 -8.47 -19.70
C PHE A 223 4.02 -9.24 -18.67
N GLU A 224 5.31 -9.43 -18.94
CA GLU A 224 6.26 -10.05 -18.01
C GLU A 224 6.29 -9.31 -16.67
N PHE A 225 6.41 -7.98 -16.71
CA PHE A 225 6.40 -7.18 -15.48
C PHE A 225 5.05 -7.24 -14.76
N ALA A 226 3.93 -7.11 -15.47
CA ALA A 226 2.59 -7.23 -14.87
C ALA A 226 2.43 -8.56 -14.12
N THR A 227 2.95 -9.65 -14.69
CA THR A 227 2.96 -10.98 -14.06
C THR A 227 3.84 -11.02 -12.81
N GLN A 228 5.07 -10.49 -12.90
CA GLN A 228 6.01 -10.44 -11.76
C GLN A 228 5.45 -9.63 -10.60
N TRP A 229 4.93 -8.43 -10.89
CA TRP A 229 4.36 -7.53 -9.90
C TRP A 229 3.11 -8.13 -9.24
N TYR A 230 2.17 -8.64 -10.02
CA TYR A 230 0.98 -9.32 -9.49
C TYR A 230 1.36 -10.50 -8.59
N THR A 231 2.31 -11.34 -9.03
CA THR A 231 2.76 -12.50 -8.27
C THR A 231 3.42 -12.09 -6.96
N ALA A 232 4.28 -11.07 -6.97
CA ALA A 232 4.94 -10.57 -5.76
C ALA A 232 3.91 -10.05 -4.75
N VAL A 233 2.97 -9.22 -5.19
CA VAL A 233 1.90 -8.67 -4.33
C VAL A 233 1.04 -9.78 -3.74
N LYS A 234 0.54 -10.71 -4.57
CA LYS A 234 -0.29 -11.82 -4.10
C LYS A 234 0.46 -12.82 -3.23
N THR A 235 1.78 -12.93 -3.38
CA THR A 235 2.62 -13.76 -2.50
C THR A 235 2.76 -13.12 -1.12
N ALA A 236 3.02 -11.81 -1.08
CA ALA A 236 3.15 -11.06 0.16
C ALA A 236 1.81 -10.99 0.91
N ARG A 237 0.73 -10.65 0.20
CA ARG A 237 -0.61 -10.50 0.76
C ARG A 237 -1.70 -10.98 -0.21
N PRO A 238 -2.12 -12.25 -0.12
CA PRO A 238 -3.13 -12.84 -1.00
C PRO A 238 -4.50 -12.13 -0.97
N ASP A 239 -4.83 -11.51 0.17
CA ASP A 239 -6.10 -10.83 0.45
C ASP A 239 -6.16 -9.38 -0.05
N LEU A 240 -5.05 -8.81 -0.54
CA LEU A 240 -5.06 -7.46 -1.11
C LEU A 240 -5.73 -7.44 -2.48
N ILE A 241 -6.47 -6.37 -2.74
CA ILE A 241 -7.03 -6.08 -4.06
C ILE A 241 -5.90 -5.61 -4.97
N VAL A 242 -5.66 -6.31 -6.07
CA VAL A 242 -4.66 -5.95 -7.06
C VAL A 242 -5.34 -5.35 -8.27
N SER A 243 -5.27 -4.03 -8.40
CA SER A 243 -6.02 -3.25 -9.40
C SER A 243 -5.12 -2.71 -10.50
N VAL A 244 -5.67 -2.49 -11.70
CA VAL A 244 -5.00 -1.75 -12.77
C VAL A 244 -5.97 -0.79 -13.45
N SER A 245 -5.53 0.43 -13.76
CA SER A 245 -6.33 1.46 -14.44
C SER A 245 -5.76 1.78 -15.84
N PRO A 246 -5.93 0.90 -16.85
CA PRO A 246 -5.35 1.12 -18.16
C PRO A 246 -6.16 2.12 -18.99
N SER A 247 -5.56 2.62 -20.06
CA SER A 247 -6.33 3.20 -21.17
C SER A 247 -7.34 2.20 -21.74
N ILE A 248 -8.37 2.70 -22.44
CA ILE A 248 -9.32 1.83 -23.15
C ILE A 248 -8.63 0.82 -24.07
N MET A 249 -9.28 -0.32 -24.22
CA MET A 249 -8.92 -1.42 -25.11
C MET A 249 -8.53 -0.96 -26.53
N ASN A 250 -7.67 -1.71 -27.23
CA ASN A 250 -6.99 -1.35 -28.48
C ASN A 250 -6.08 -0.11 -28.41
N TRP A 251 -6.52 0.98 -27.78
CA TRP A 251 -5.68 2.17 -27.61
C TRP A 251 -4.50 1.86 -26.70
N SER A 252 -4.75 1.18 -25.57
CA SER A 252 -3.71 0.71 -24.66
C SER A 252 -2.66 -0.15 -25.37
N PHE A 253 -3.08 -1.17 -26.14
CA PHE A 253 -2.12 -1.98 -26.90
C PHE A 253 -1.39 -1.19 -28.00
N THR A 254 -2.11 -0.43 -28.83
CA THR A 254 -1.50 0.18 -30.03
C THR A 254 -0.68 1.44 -29.75
N GLN A 255 -0.99 2.18 -28.68
CA GLN A 255 -0.26 3.39 -28.31
C GLN A 255 0.73 3.16 -27.17
N PHE A 256 0.46 2.19 -26.29
CA PHE A 256 1.23 2.00 -25.07
C PHE A 256 1.81 0.60 -24.92
N ASN A 257 1.67 -0.27 -25.93
CA ASN A 257 2.10 -1.67 -25.86
C ASN A 257 1.63 -2.35 -24.57
N ALA A 258 0.47 -1.95 -24.06
CA ALA A 258 -0.11 -2.44 -22.82
C ALA A 258 -1.36 -3.24 -23.18
N ASP A 259 -1.19 -4.56 -23.34
CA ASP A 259 -2.28 -5.46 -23.73
C ASP A 259 -2.98 -6.02 -22.49
N TRP A 260 -3.73 -5.17 -21.79
CA TRP A 260 -4.39 -5.55 -20.53
C TRP A 260 -5.45 -6.64 -20.71
N GLU A 261 -5.90 -6.81 -21.94
CA GLU A 261 -6.74 -7.90 -22.38
C GLU A 261 -6.08 -9.28 -22.14
N ASP A 262 -4.80 -9.41 -22.50
CA ASP A 262 -4.01 -10.62 -22.24
C ASP A 262 -3.74 -10.80 -20.73
N TRP A 263 -3.61 -9.69 -19.98
CA TRP A 263 -3.45 -9.74 -18.52
C TRP A 263 -4.69 -10.34 -17.87
N ALA A 264 -5.88 -9.90 -18.30
CA ALA A 264 -7.15 -10.41 -17.83
C ALA A 264 -7.29 -11.91 -18.11
N ASP A 265 -6.96 -12.37 -19.32
CA ASP A 265 -7.01 -13.79 -19.72
C ASP A 265 -6.02 -14.66 -18.93
N ALA A 266 -4.86 -14.10 -18.58
CA ALA A 266 -3.87 -14.75 -17.74
C ALA A 266 -4.26 -14.80 -16.24
N GLY A 267 -5.43 -14.27 -15.88
CA GLY A 267 -5.90 -14.24 -14.49
C GLY A 267 -5.22 -13.18 -13.62
N LEU A 268 -4.52 -12.21 -14.24
CA LEU A 268 -3.91 -11.10 -13.51
C LEU A 268 -4.97 -10.05 -13.14
N PHE A 269 -4.72 -9.35 -12.03
CA PHE A 269 -5.54 -8.29 -11.44
C PHE A 269 -6.93 -8.74 -10.97
N ASP A 270 -7.34 -8.33 -9.77
CA ASP A 270 -8.69 -8.57 -9.24
C ASP A 270 -9.68 -7.50 -9.69
N GLU A 271 -9.16 -6.38 -10.19
CA GLU A 271 -9.94 -5.24 -10.67
C GLU A 271 -9.25 -4.57 -11.85
N ILE A 272 -9.99 -4.34 -12.93
CA ILE A 272 -9.51 -3.65 -14.13
C ILE A 272 -10.40 -2.44 -14.36
N VAL A 273 -9.80 -1.26 -14.32
CA VAL A 273 -10.46 0.04 -14.34
C VAL A 273 -10.15 0.82 -15.63
N PRO A 274 -10.61 0.40 -16.83
CA PRO A 274 -10.27 1.11 -18.05
C PRO A 274 -10.82 2.55 -18.03
N GLN A 275 -9.96 3.49 -18.42
CA GLN A 275 -10.23 4.91 -18.43
C GLN A 275 -11.17 5.32 -19.59
N VAL A 276 -12.47 5.08 -19.46
CA VAL A 276 -13.51 5.47 -20.45
C VAL A 276 -13.83 6.98 -20.33
N TYR A 277 -12.80 7.80 -20.45
CA TYR A 277 -12.86 9.25 -20.23
C TYR A 277 -13.45 9.97 -21.46
N ARG A 278 -14.79 9.92 -21.52
CA ARG A 278 -15.61 10.55 -22.54
C ARG A 278 -16.37 11.71 -21.94
N ASN A 279 -16.35 12.87 -22.61
CA ASN A 279 -16.96 14.09 -22.10
C ASN A 279 -18.44 14.27 -22.48
N ASN A 280 -19.02 13.29 -23.18
CA ASN A 280 -20.43 13.26 -23.53
C ASN A 280 -20.95 11.82 -23.65
N LEU A 281 -22.23 11.64 -23.38
CA LEU A 281 -22.93 10.37 -23.27
C LEU A 281 -22.94 9.59 -24.58
N SER A 282 -23.02 10.26 -25.73
CA SER A 282 -23.01 9.57 -27.02
C SER A 282 -21.67 8.87 -27.27
N SER A 283 -20.56 9.55 -27.00
CA SER A 283 -19.23 8.96 -27.18
C SER A 283 -18.92 7.89 -26.13
N TYR A 284 -19.46 8.05 -24.91
CA TYR A 284 -19.41 7.03 -23.86
C TYR A 284 -20.15 5.75 -24.25
N ARG A 285 -21.42 5.86 -24.68
CA ARG A 285 -22.25 4.72 -25.11
C ARG A 285 -21.71 3.99 -26.34
N ASN A 286 -20.87 4.64 -27.13
CA ASN A 286 -20.15 3.98 -28.23
C ASN A 286 -18.93 3.18 -27.75
N GLU A 287 -18.35 3.54 -26.61
CA GLU A 287 -17.12 2.94 -26.09
C GLU A 287 -17.41 1.84 -25.05
N LEU A 288 -18.32 2.09 -24.10
CA LEU A 288 -18.64 1.16 -23.01
C LEU A 288 -18.91 -0.27 -23.50
N PRO A 289 -19.75 -0.51 -24.53
CA PRO A 289 -20.03 -1.87 -24.99
C PRO A 289 -18.81 -2.64 -25.49
N ARG A 290 -17.75 -1.94 -25.95
CA ARG A 290 -16.52 -2.58 -26.42
C ARG A 290 -15.73 -3.16 -25.26
N GLN A 291 -15.63 -2.42 -24.17
CA GLN A 291 -14.96 -2.87 -22.95
C GLN A 291 -15.74 -4.03 -22.31
N VAL A 292 -17.06 -3.89 -22.22
CA VAL A 292 -17.96 -4.90 -21.65
C VAL A 292 -17.97 -6.18 -22.47
N SER A 293 -18.08 -6.10 -23.80
CA SER A 293 -18.17 -7.29 -24.67
C SER A 293 -16.94 -8.20 -24.52
N ILE A 294 -15.77 -7.62 -24.34
CA ILE A 294 -14.52 -8.37 -24.24
C ILE A 294 -14.34 -8.96 -22.84
N MET A 295 -14.63 -8.19 -21.79
CA MET A 295 -14.62 -8.74 -20.44
C MET A 295 -15.75 -9.75 -20.21
N ALA A 296 -16.85 -9.69 -20.95
CA ALA A 296 -17.90 -10.72 -20.89
C ALA A 296 -17.55 -12.00 -21.68
N GLY A 297 -16.42 -12.04 -22.40
CA GLY A 297 -16.07 -13.17 -23.28
C GLY A 297 -17.06 -13.38 -24.42
N ALA A 298 -17.77 -12.32 -24.84
CA ALA A 298 -18.89 -12.44 -25.78
C ALA A 298 -18.48 -12.86 -27.20
N ASP A 299 -17.20 -12.71 -27.54
CA ASP A 299 -16.61 -13.19 -28.80
C ASP A 299 -16.20 -14.67 -28.75
N GLY A 300 -16.30 -15.31 -27.58
CA GLY A 300 -15.91 -16.70 -27.35
C GLY A 300 -14.40 -16.94 -27.35
N THR A 301 -13.58 -15.88 -27.32
CA THR A 301 -12.11 -16.01 -27.33
C THR A 301 -11.49 -15.90 -25.95
N ARG A 302 -12.26 -15.43 -24.95
CA ARG A 302 -11.78 -15.11 -23.60
C ARG A 302 -12.59 -15.74 -22.49
N ASN A 303 -11.97 -15.82 -21.30
CA ASN A 303 -12.50 -16.56 -20.15
C ASN A 303 -13.75 -15.93 -19.49
N GLY A 304 -14.08 -14.67 -19.81
CA GLY A 304 -15.19 -13.94 -19.20
C GLY A 304 -14.90 -13.56 -17.75
N ARG A 305 -14.66 -12.28 -17.48
CA ARG A 305 -14.32 -11.68 -16.18
C ARG A 305 -15.05 -10.36 -15.96
N LEU A 306 -16.32 -10.28 -16.36
CA LEU A 306 -17.11 -9.04 -16.26
C LEU A 306 -17.22 -8.54 -14.82
N GLU A 307 -17.14 -9.47 -13.86
CA GLU A 307 -17.09 -9.23 -12.41
C GLU A 307 -15.84 -8.51 -11.90
N ASP A 308 -14.81 -8.37 -12.73
CA ASP A 308 -13.56 -7.65 -12.43
C ASP A 308 -13.47 -6.32 -13.17
N LEU A 309 -14.38 -6.06 -14.13
CA LEU A 309 -14.43 -4.81 -14.88
C LEU A 309 -15.12 -3.72 -14.04
N VAL A 310 -14.41 -2.63 -13.76
CA VAL A 310 -14.93 -1.41 -13.13
C VAL A 310 -14.73 -0.26 -14.10
N ILE A 311 -15.70 0.63 -14.33
CA ILE A 311 -15.54 1.65 -15.38
C ILE A 311 -14.94 2.94 -14.83
N GLY A 312 -13.78 3.35 -15.34
CA GLY A 312 -13.24 4.69 -15.11
C GLY A 312 -14.06 5.72 -15.87
N ILE A 313 -14.78 6.59 -15.16
CA ILE A 313 -15.62 7.65 -15.74
C ILE A 313 -15.06 8.99 -15.31
N SER A 314 -14.89 9.91 -16.25
CA SER A 314 -14.37 11.22 -15.92
C SER A 314 -15.40 12.33 -16.03
N ARG A 315 -15.38 13.22 -15.04
CA ARG A 315 -15.90 14.57 -15.19
C ARG A 315 -14.84 15.52 -15.75
N ASP A 316 -13.62 15.49 -15.22
CA ASP A 316 -12.63 16.57 -15.37
C ASP A 316 -11.38 16.20 -16.20
N ALA A 317 -11.35 15.06 -16.90
CA ALA A 317 -10.19 14.60 -17.67
C ALA A 317 -9.96 15.40 -18.96
N THR A 318 -10.94 16.19 -19.41
CA THR A 318 -10.80 17.01 -20.63
C THR A 318 -11.04 18.48 -20.31
N SER A 319 -10.59 19.36 -21.20
CA SER A 319 -10.86 20.81 -21.09
C SER A 319 -12.34 21.17 -21.08
N SER A 320 -13.23 20.23 -21.45
CA SER A 320 -14.68 20.37 -21.40
C SER A 320 -15.25 19.32 -20.44
N PRO A 321 -15.55 19.70 -19.17
CA PRO A 321 -16.03 18.73 -18.20
C PRO A 321 -17.35 18.08 -18.59
N THR A 322 -17.51 16.79 -18.27
CA THR A 322 -18.76 16.05 -18.51
C THR A 322 -19.91 16.68 -17.72
N PRO A 323 -21.04 17.07 -18.34
CA PRO A 323 -22.20 17.58 -17.63
C PRO A 323 -22.69 16.62 -16.56
N LEU A 324 -23.13 17.13 -15.40
CA LEU A 324 -23.50 16.27 -14.25
C LEU A 324 -24.61 15.27 -14.60
N ASN A 325 -25.64 15.71 -15.33
CA ASN A 325 -26.73 14.83 -15.77
C ASN A 325 -26.24 13.69 -16.69
N GLU A 326 -25.22 13.95 -17.51
CA GLU A 326 -24.61 12.92 -18.35
C GLU A 326 -23.73 11.99 -17.53
N LEU A 327 -22.96 12.53 -16.57
CA LEU A 327 -22.16 11.73 -15.63
C LEU A 327 -23.03 10.72 -14.87
N LEU A 328 -24.17 11.16 -14.32
CA LEU A 328 -25.12 10.28 -13.62
C LEU A 328 -25.65 9.18 -14.54
N GLN A 329 -25.90 9.50 -15.81
CA GLN A 329 -26.35 8.52 -16.79
C GLN A 329 -25.23 7.55 -17.19
N MET A 330 -23.97 7.99 -17.27
CA MET A 330 -22.83 7.11 -17.52
C MET A 330 -22.64 6.12 -16.37
N ILE A 331 -22.82 6.56 -15.11
CA ILE A 331 -22.81 5.67 -13.94
C ILE A 331 -23.94 4.63 -14.06
N GLN A 332 -25.15 5.06 -14.41
CA GLN A 332 -26.27 4.13 -14.60
C GLN A 332 -26.01 3.14 -15.75
N ASP A 333 -25.44 3.60 -16.87
CA ASP A 333 -25.14 2.75 -18.02
C ASP A 333 -24.09 1.67 -17.66
N ALA A 334 -23.10 1.98 -16.82
CA ALA A 334 -22.13 0.99 -16.31
C ALA A 334 -22.83 -0.08 -15.47
N ARG A 335 -23.72 0.34 -14.56
CA ARG A 335 -24.54 -0.56 -13.73
C ARG A 335 -25.44 -1.45 -14.59
N ASP A 336 -26.13 -0.87 -15.57
CA ASP A 336 -27.01 -1.61 -16.49
C ASP A 336 -26.23 -2.62 -17.36
N ALA A 337 -24.95 -2.37 -17.61
CA ALA A 337 -24.06 -3.28 -18.31
C ALA A 337 -23.53 -4.45 -17.44
N GLY A 338 -23.83 -4.46 -16.14
CA GLY A 338 -23.45 -5.53 -15.21
C GLY A 338 -21.98 -5.52 -14.80
N THR A 339 -21.28 -4.39 -14.96
CA THR A 339 -19.89 -4.23 -14.49
C THR A 339 -19.84 -4.28 -12.96
N ALA A 340 -18.65 -4.48 -12.40
CA ALA A 340 -18.44 -4.52 -10.94
C ALA A 340 -18.60 -3.15 -10.25
N GLY A 341 -18.68 -2.07 -11.02
CA GLY A 341 -18.90 -0.71 -10.53
C GLY A 341 -18.24 0.34 -11.42
N HIS A 342 -17.88 1.47 -10.81
CA HIS A 342 -17.22 2.59 -11.46
C HIS A 342 -16.28 3.35 -10.52
N VAL A 343 -15.29 4.04 -11.11
CA VAL A 343 -14.40 4.97 -10.40
C VAL A 343 -14.45 6.32 -11.10
N LEU A 344 -14.63 7.38 -10.32
CA LEU A 344 -14.75 8.74 -10.84
C LEU A 344 -13.37 9.43 -10.87
N TRP A 345 -12.93 9.84 -12.06
CA TRP A 345 -11.77 10.70 -12.24
C TRP A 345 -12.18 12.18 -12.18
N TYR A 346 -11.78 12.93 -11.15
CA TYR A 346 -11.17 12.52 -9.88
C TYR A 346 -11.89 13.24 -8.72
N ALA A 347 -11.40 13.12 -7.48
CA ALA A 347 -12.11 13.57 -6.27
C ALA A 347 -12.62 15.02 -6.31
N ARG A 348 -11.99 15.91 -7.08
CA ARG A 348 -12.51 17.27 -7.31
C ARG A 348 -13.94 17.25 -7.87
N GLY A 349 -14.15 16.56 -8.98
CA GLY A 349 -15.47 16.48 -9.62
C GLY A 349 -16.52 15.85 -8.71
N VAL A 350 -16.09 14.94 -7.83
CA VAL A 350 -16.95 14.32 -6.81
C VAL A 350 -17.34 15.32 -5.73
N LEU A 351 -16.35 15.94 -5.09
CA LEU A 351 -16.56 16.84 -3.95
C LEU A 351 -17.31 18.12 -4.36
N ASP A 352 -17.02 18.67 -5.54
CA ASP A 352 -17.75 19.83 -6.10
C ASP A 352 -19.25 19.52 -6.35
N ASN A 353 -19.64 18.23 -6.38
CA ASN A 353 -21.01 17.77 -6.66
C ASN A 353 -21.53 16.79 -5.59
N ALA A 354 -20.99 16.85 -4.37
CA ALA A 354 -21.18 15.81 -3.36
C ALA A 354 -22.67 15.53 -3.06
N GLU A 355 -23.46 16.57 -2.83
CA GLU A 355 -24.89 16.45 -2.52
C GLU A 355 -25.70 15.79 -3.65
N ALA A 356 -25.40 16.15 -4.90
CA ALA A 356 -26.12 15.62 -6.06
C ALA A 356 -25.77 14.15 -6.32
N LEU A 357 -24.49 13.78 -6.15
CA LEU A 357 -24.06 12.39 -6.22
C LEU A 357 -24.63 11.58 -5.05
N GLY A 358 -24.61 12.13 -3.84
CA GLY A 358 -25.23 11.53 -2.66
C GLY A 358 -26.71 11.22 -2.87
N ALA A 359 -27.47 12.20 -3.38
CA ALA A 359 -28.89 12.01 -3.71
C ALA A 359 -29.11 10.97 -4.83
N PHE A 360 -28.15 10.78 -5.73
CA PHE A 360 -28.20 9.72 -6.73
C PHE A 360 -27.94 8.34 -6.11
N TYR A 361 -26.87 8.18 -5.33
CA TYR A 361 -26.52 6.90 -4.71
C TYR A 361 -27.50 6.45 -3.62
N ALA A 362 -28.12 7.40 -2.91
CA ALA A 362 -29.16 7.12 -1.92
C ALA A 362 -30.43 6.46 -2.51
N GLN A 363 -30.57 6.40 -3.84
CA GLN A 363 -31.64 5.66 -4.51
C GLN A 363 -31.41 4.14 -4.49
N ASN A 364 -30.17 3.69 -4.27
CA ASN A 364 -29.77 2.28 -4.21
C ASN A 364 -28.78 2.07 -3.04
N PRO A 365 -29.22 2.27 -1.77
CA PRO A 365 -28.35 2.18 -0.59
C PRO A 365 -27.79 0.76 -0.36
N GLU A 366 -28.47 -0.27 -0.86
CA GLU A 366 -28.03 -1.66 -0.79
C GLU A 366 -26.76 -1.97 -1.59
N LEU A 367 -26.35 -1.07 -2.49
CA LEU A 367 -25.10 -1.21 -3.27
C LEU A 367 -23.94 -0.40 -2.66
N ALA A 368 -24.09 0.13 -1.44
CA ALA A 368 -23.11 1.02 -0.82
C ALA A 368 -21.85 0.32 -0.30
N ASP A 369 -21.89 -1.00 -0.13
CA ASP A 369 -20.72 -1.79 0.26
C ASP A 369 -19.88 -2.13 -0.97
N SER A 370 -18.57 -2.32 -0.78
CA SER A 370 -17.70 -2.70 -1.90
C SER A 370 -17.84 -4.20 -2.18
N PRO A 371 -18.03 -4.64 -3.44
CA PRO A 371 -18.06 -6.05 -3.79
C PRO A 371 -16.68 -6.72 -3.70
N LYS A 372 -15.62 -5.95 -3.44
CA LYS A 372 -14.24 -6.42 -3.30
C LYS A 372 -13.79 -6.47 -1.84
N MET A 373 -14.67 -6.16 -0.88
CA MET A 373 -14.40 -6.20 0.55
C MET A 373 -15.38 -7.16 1.23
N ASP A 374 -14.86 -8.11 2.01
CA ASP A 374 -15.73 -9.01 2.78
C ASP A 374 -16.53 -8.22 3.85
N PRO A 375 -17.83 -8.54 4.05
CA PRO A 375 -18.61 -7.95 5.13
C PRO A 375 -17.95 -8.22 6.49
N GLY A 376 -17.72 -7.18 7.29
CA GLY A 376 -17.06 -7.29 8.59
C GLY A 376 -15.55 -7.48 8.53
N ARG A 377 -14.90 -7.35 7.36
CA ARG A 377 -13.43 -7.43 7.20
C ARG A 377 -12.67 -6.46 8.11
N ARG A 378 -13.28 -5.33 8.49
CA ARG A 378 -12.69 -4.36 9.41
C ARG A 378 -13.68 -3.97 10.51
N PRO A 379 -13.32 -4.14 11.79
CA PRO A 379 -14.06 -3.58 12.92
C PRO A 379 -14.08 -2.05 12.88
N ASP A 380 -15.12 -1.44 13.44
CA ASP A 380 -15.13 0.00 13.66
C ASP A 380 -13.97 0.43 14.57
N PRO A 381 -13.40 1.64 14.39
CA PRO A 381 -12.40 2.18 15.30
C PRO A 381 -12.90 2.21 16.75
N LEU A 382 -12.03 1.83 17.69
CA LEU A 382 -12.30 2.02 19.11
C LEU A 382 -11.87 3.45 19.47
N VAL A 383 -12.84 4.30 19.78
CA VAL A 383 -12.60 5.70 20.15
C VAL A 383 -12.30 5.80 21.64
N ALA A 384 -11.16 6.40 22.00
CA ALA A 384 -10.79 6.59 23.39
C ALA A 384 -11.48 7.83 23.99
N ASP A 385 -11.87 7.74 25.26
CA ASP A 385 -12.41 8.84 26.05
C ASP A 385 -11.28 9.58 26.78
N GLU A 386 -11.22 10.90 26.65
CA GLU A 386 -10.28 11.73 27.44
C GLU A 386 -10.80 11.88 28.88
N LEU A 387 -10.16 11.21 29.84
CA LEU A 387 -10.55 11.24 31.25
C LEU A 387 -9.96 12.46 32.00
N LEU A 388 -8.73 12.84 31.63
CA LEU A 388 -8.02 14.03 32.07
C LEU A 388 -7.25 14.61 30.88
N PRO A 389 -6.80 15.87 30.90
CA PRO A 389 -6.02 16.44 29.79
C PRO A 389 -4.88 15.53 29.36
N ALA A 390 -4.91 15.07 28.11
CA ALA A 390 -3.97 14.14 27.50
C ALA A 390 -3.90 12.73 28.12
N PHE A 391 -4.91 12.32 28.89
CA PHE A 391 -5.04 10.98 29.46
C PHE A 391 -6.30 10.31 28.93
N TRP A 392 -6.12 9.30 28.09
CA TRP A 392 -7.16 8.65 27.31
C TRP A 392 -7.43 7.24 27.83
N SER A 393 -8.68 6.79 27.74
CA SER A 393 -9.09 5.44 28.13
C SER A 393 -9.92 4.79 27.02
N VAL A 394 -9.66 3.52 26.72
CA VAL A 394 -10.41 2.77 25.71
C VAL A 394 -10.62 1.34 26.16
N ASP A 395 -11.82 0.83 25.89
CA ASP A 395 -12.17 -0.57 26.13
C ASP A 395 -11.94 -1.40 24.86
N VAL A 396 -11.01 -2.36 24.95
CA VAL A 396 -10.78 -3.38 23.93
C VAL A 396 -11.66 -4.58 24.27
N THR A 397 -12.57 -4.92 23.36
CA THR A 397 -13.50 -6.05 23.55
C THR A 397 -13.02 -7.32 22.87
N THR A 398 -12.29 -7.20 21.76
CA THR A 398 -11.77 -8.31 20.98
C THR A 398 -10.25 -8.26 21.04
N PRO A 399 -9.57 -9.34 21.48
CA PRO A 399 -8.12 -9.39 21.41
C PRO A 399 -7.65 -9.30 19.96
N GLY A 400 -6.51 -8.64 19.73
CA GLY A 400 -5.93 -8.55 18.39
C GLY A 400 -4.87 -7.47 18.28
N GLN A 401 -4.34 -7.32 17.06
CA GLN A 401 -3.41 -6.26 16.73
C GLN A 401 -4.15 -4.95 16.39
N TYR A 402 -3.67 -3.86 16.96
CA TYR A 402 -4.24 -2.53 16.82
C TYR A 402 -3.16 -1.49 16.52
N ARG A 403 -3.51 -0.52 15.70
CA ARG A 403 -2.76 0.72 15.49
C ARG A 403 -3.36 1.79 16.38
N LEU A 404 -2.55 2.31 17.29
CA LEU A 404 -2.86 3.51 18.05
C LEU A 404 -2.66 4.71 17.12
N VAL A 405 -3.73 5.42 16.81
CA VAL A 405 -3.69 6.61 15.97
C VAL A 405 -4.09 7.83 16.78
N VAL A 406 -3.41 8.95 16.53
CA VAL A 406 -3.59 10.19 17.26
C VAL A 406 -3.91 11.33 16.31
N LYS A 407 -4.73 12.27 16.77
CA LYS A 407 -5.09 13.49 16.06
C LYS A 407 -4.34 14.69 16.61
N ASP A 408 -3.54 15.36 15.79
CA ASP A 408 -2.81 16.57 16.20
C ASP A 408 -3.71 17.84 16.24
N ASP A 409 -3.14 18.94 16.75
CA ASP A 409 -3.79 20.25 16.83
C ASP A 409 -4.12 20.89 15.46
N LYS A 410 -3.64 20.29 14.37
CA LYS A 410 -3.92 20.66 12.98
C LYS A 410 -4.91 19.70 12.30
N ALA A 411 -5.57 18.87 13.09
CA ALA A 411 -6.54 17.87 12.64
C ALA A 411 -5.97 16.81 11.69
N ARG A 412 -4.66 16.53 11.77
CA ARG A 412 -4.03 15.42 11.05
C ARG A 412 -3.99 14.19 11.93
N TRP A 413 -4.20 13.05 11.30
CA TRP A 413 -4.12 11.76 11.97
C TRP A 413 -2.85 11.05 11.56
N SER A 414 -2.13 10.52 12.54
CA SER A 414 -0.93 9.72 12.33
C SER A 414 -0.96 8.50 13.23
N GLU A 415 -0.29 7.44 12.80
CA GLU A 415 0.01 6.28 13.63
C GLU A 415 1.07 6.66 14.66
N ALA A 416 0.82 6.31 15.92
CA ALA A 416 1.75 6.50 17.03
C ALA A 416 2.46 5.19 17.38
N GLU A 417 1.72 4.08 17.45
CA GLU A 417 2.27 2.76 17.82
C GLU A 417 1.39 1.64 17.25
N SER A 418 1.97 0.45 17.11
CA SER A 418 1.24 -0.79 16.83
C SER A 418 1.38 -1.74 18.01
N LEU A 419 0.27 -2.31 18.45
CA LEU A 419 0.14 -3.00 19.73
C LEU A 419 -0.72 -4.24 19.56
N TYR A 420 -0.32 -5.35 20.19
CA TYR A 420 -1.24 -6.46 20.44
C TYR A 420 -1.95 -6.22 21.78
N LEU A 421 -3.28 -6.20 21.78
CA LEU A 421 -4.09 -5.91 22.95
C LEU A 421 -5.03 -7.07 23.23
N LEU A 422 -5.14 -7.47 24.50
CA LEU A 422 -6.15 -8.42 24.98
C LEU A 422 -7.46 -7.68 25.27
N SER A 423 -8.53 -8.41 25.59
CA SER A 423 -9.76 -7.76 26.08
C SER A 423 -9.50 -7.08 27.41
N GLY A 424 -9.78 -5.78 27.52
CA GLY A 424 -9.54 -5.01 28.73
C GLY A 424 -9.65 -3.50 28.51
N THR A 425 -9.50 -2.75 29.60
CA THR A 425 -9.45 -1.28 29.56
C THR A 425 -8.00 -0.83 29.54
N TYR A 426 -7.62 -0.09 28.51
CA TYR A 426 -6.29 0.46 28.34
C TYR A 426 -6.31 1.98 28.54
N HIS A 427 -5.16 2.52 28.96
CA HIS A 427 -4.97 3.95 29.16
C HIS A 427 -3.74 4.43 28.41
N PHE A 428 -3.82 5.62 27.81
CA PHE A 428 -2.74 6.24 27.05
C PHE A 428 -2.49 7.66 27.53
N ASP A 429 -1.23 7.98 27.79
CA ASP A 429 -0.75 9.34 28.02
C ASP A 429 -0.24 9.94 26.70
N THR A 430 -0.69 11.13 26.34
CA THR A 430 -0.26 11.83 25.11
C THR A 430 0.33 13.20 25.41
N GLU A 431 0.79 13.91 24.36
CA GLU A 431 1.04 15.35 24.46
C GLU A 431 -0.28 16.12 24.59
N LEU A 432 -0.21 17.34 25.16
CA LEU A 432 -1.39 18.18 25.45
C LEU A 432 -2.07 18.75 24.19
N ASP A 433 -1.41 18.67 23.05
CA ASP A 433 -1.90 19.15 21.75
C ASP A 433 -2.59 18.04 20.93
N ILE A 434 -2.64 16.81 21.46
CA ILE A 434 -3.42 15.72 20.87
C ILE A 434 -4.91 15.93 21.17
N LEU A 435 -5.71 15.90 20.11
CA LEU A 435 -7.15 16.18 20.12
C LEU A 435 -8.02 14.92 20.04
N GLY A 436 -7.42 13.74 19.87
CA GLY A 436 -8.15 12.49 19.75
C GLY A 436 -7.22 11.29 19.67
N VAL A 437 -7.69 10.16 20.21
CA VAL A 437 -7.01 8.87 20.21
C VAL A 437 -7.99 7.79 19.79
N GLU A 438 -7.59 6.95 18.84
CA GLU A 438 -8.37 5.80 18.38
C GLU A 438 -7.47 4.57 18.24
N LEU A 439 -8.05 3.39 18.41
CA LEU A 439 -7.45 2.12 18.00
C LEU A 439 -8.13 1.62 16.73
N LEU A 440 -7.34 1.43 15.68
CA LEU A 440 -7.79 0.79 14.44
C LEU A 440 -7.24 -0.63 14.42
N ALA A 441 -8.02 -1.62 13.98
CA ALA A 441 -7.48 -2.95 13.74
C ALA A 441 -6.30 -2.86 12.76
N ASP A 442 -5.19 -3.50 13.12
CA ASP A 442 -4.05 -3.67 12.23
C ASP A 442 -4.21 -4.96 11.44
N ARG A 443 -3.93 -4.91 10.15
CA ARG A 443 -3.99 -6.08 9.26
C ARG A 443 -2.75 -6.15 8.37
N ARG A 444 -1.69 -5.41 8.70
CA ARG A 444 -0.39 -5.64 8.07
C ARG A 444 0.03 -7.09 8.34
N PRO A 445 0.84 -7.70 7.44
CA PRO A 445 1.50 -8.94 7.82
C PRO A 445 2.30 -8.66 9.09
N ILE A 446 2.06 -9.44 10.14
CA ILE A 446 2.83 -9.27 11.37
C ILE A 446 4.17 -9.94 11.13
N PRO A 447 5.30 -9.22 11.26
CA PRO A 447 6.60 -9.88 11.25
C PRO A 447 6.57 -11.04 12.24
N ALA A 448 7.09 -12.20 11.82
CA ALA A 448 7.09 -13.44 12.60
C ALA A 448 5.74 -14.15 12.84
N ASP A 449 4.63 -13.76 12.19
CA ASP A 449 3.44 -14.63 12.11
C ASP A 449 3.72 -15.78 11.12
N PHE A 450 4.36 -16.84 11.62
CA PHE A 450 4.80 -17.96 10.79
C PHE A 450 3.66 -18.92 10.47
N ASN A 451 2.62 -18.94 11.32
CA ASN A 451 1.48 -19.84 11.17
C ASN A 451 0.32 -19.23 10.35
N ARG A 452 0.36 -17.91 10.11
CA ARG A 452 -0.58 -17.08 9.34
C ARG A 452 -1.99 -17.02 9.94
N ASP A 453 -2.10 -17.05 11.26
CA ASP A 453 -3.37 -16.87 11.96
C ASP A 453 -3.62 -15.40 12.37
N TYR A 454 -2.74 -14.49 11.95
CA TYR A 454 -2.76 -13.06 12.27
C TYR A 454 -2.53 -12.75 13.75
N LEU A 455 -1.98 -13.71 14.49
CA LEU A 455 -1.40 -13.53 15.79
C LEU A 455 0.09 -13.77 15.66
N VAL A 456 0.88 -13.06 16.46
CA VAL A 456 2.24 -13.52 16.75
C VAL A 456 2.17 -13.90 18.20
N ASP A 457 2.13 -15.20 18.47
CA ASP A 457 2.00 -15.73 19.82
C ASP A 457 3.04 -16.82 20.10
N GLN A 458 2.90 -17.47 21.25
CA GLN A 458 3.77 -18.57 21.67
C GLN A 458 4.01 -19.64 20.58
N ILE A 459 3.06 -19.89 19.69
CA ILE A 459 3.18 -20.83 18.57
C ILE A 459 4.24 -20.35 17.57
N ASP A 460 4.35 -19.04 17.34
CA ASP A 460 5.32 -18.45 16.42
C ASP A 460 6.73 -18.43 17.00
N ILE A 461 6.88 -18.19 18.32
CA ILE A 461 8.17 -18.42 18.99
C ILE A 461 8.59 -19.88 18.80
N ASP A 462 7.72 -20.82 19.09
CA ASP A 462 8.05 -22.24 18.99
C ASP A 462 8.36 -22.62 17.53
N ALA A 463 7.67 -22.01 16.55
CA ALA A 463 7.95 -22.18 15.13
C ALA A 463 9.34 -21.64 14.73
N LEU A 464 9.73 -20.47 15.23
CA LEU A 464 11.07 -19.91 15.00
C LEU A 464 12.15 -20.78 15.66
N VAL A 465 11.96 -21.14 16.93
CA VAL A 465 12.86 -22.01 17.69
C VAL A 465 13.09 -23.34 16.97
N ALA A 466 12.03 -23.93 16.43
CA ALA A 466 12.12 -25.18 15.67
C ALA A 466 12.91 -25.06 14.35
N ASN A 467 13.07 -23.85 13.81
CA ASN A 467 13.79 -23.57 12.57
C ASN A 467 15.16 -22.92 12.76
N LEU A 468 15.63 -22.72 14.00
CA LEU A 468 16.98 -22.22 14.29
C LEU A 468 18.05 -23.10 13.64
N GLY A 469 19.00 -22.45 12.95
CA GLY A 469 20.02 -23.10 12.13
C GLY A 469 19.52 -23.63 10.78
N GLY A 470 18.26 -23.33 10.41
CA GLY A 470 17.65 -23.67 9.14
C GLY A 470 18.10 -22.80 7.97
N THR A 471 17.53 -23.06 6.79
CA THR A 471 17.79 -22.28 5.55
C THR A 471 16.56 -21.55 5.04
N ASP A 472 15.44 -21.63 5.76
CA ASP A 472 14.22 -20.96 5.38
C ASP A 472 14.28 -19.51 5.88
N LEU A 473 14.60 -18.60 4.96
CA LEU A 473 14.75 -17.17 5.25
C LEU A 473 13.43 -16.50 5.63
N ALA A 474 12.29 -17.20 5.59
CA ALA A 474 11.07 -16.70 6.22
C ALA A 474 11.26 -16.44 7.73
N TYR A 475 12.19 -17.16 8.37
CA TYR A 475 12.51 -17.07 9.80
C TYR A 475 13.68 -16.13 10.13
N ASP A 476 14.31 -15.51 9.11
CA ASP A 476 15.39 -14.52 9.26
C ASP A 476 14.75 -13.13 9.47
N LEU A 477 14.46 -12.81 10.72
CA LEU A 477 13.75 -11.62 11.16
C LEU A 477 14.67 -10.40 11.26
N ASP A 478 15.96 -10.60 11.50
CA ASP A 478 16.93 -9.50 11.60
C ASP A 478 17.60 -9.14 10.26
N GLY A 479 17.37 -9.94 9.22
CA GLY A 479 17.82 -9.72 7.84
C GLY A 479 19.31 -10.01 7.65
N SER A 480 19.93 -10.79 8.55
CA SER A 480 21.34 -11.14 8.51
C SER A 480 21.69 -12.21 7.46
N GLY A 481 20.68 -12.89 6.91
CA GLY A 481 20.82 -13.99 5.95
C GLY A 481 21.00 -15.37 6.62
N VAL A 482 20.85 -15.46 7.95
CA VAL A 482 20.94 -16.70 8.74
C VAL A 482 19.80 -16.73 9.74
N VAL A 483 19.27 -17.92 10.03
CA VAL A 483 18.24 -18.11 11.06
C VAL A 483 18.89 -18.57 12.35
N ASP A 484 19.04 -17.70 13.35
CA ASP A 484 19.71 -18.01 14.62
C ASP A 484 19.09 -17.29 15.85
N GLN A 485 19.84 -17.27 16.97
CA GLN A 485 19.31 -16.70 18.22
C GLN A 485 19.07 -15.19 18.14
N ASP A 486 19.72 -14.48 17.22
CA ASP A 486 19.51 -13.05 17.04
C ASP A 486 18.10 -12.78 16.45
N ASP A 487 17.56 -13.67 15.62
CA ASP A 487 16.16 -13.61 15.15
C ASP A 487 15.15 -13.81 16.28
N LEU A 488 15.44 -14.76 17.18
CA LEU A 488 14.58 -15.02 18.33
C LEU A 488 14.59 -13.84 19.31
N ALA A 489 15.76 -13.24 19.52
CA ALA A 489 15.87 -11.99 20.28
C ALA A 489 15.09 -10.86 19.59
N TYR A 490 15.16 -10.77 18.26
CA TYR A 490 14.38 -9.79 17.49
C TYR A 490 12.87 -10.01 17.67
N LEU A 491 12.39 -11.25 17.58
CA LEU A 491 10.99 -11.59 17.81
C LEU A 491 10.52 -11.16 19.21
N VAL A 492 11.22 -11.59 20.26
CA VAL A 492 10.83 -11.34 21.64
C VAL A 492 10.91 -9.85 21.98
N GLU A 493 12.01 -9.18 21.62
CA GLU A 493 12.30 -7.82 22.07
C GLU A 493 11.80 -6.73 21.13
N GLN A 494 11.80 -6.96 19.81
CA GLN A 494 11.45 -5.94 18.80
C GLN A 494 10.04 -6.14 18.25
N VAL A 495 9.62 -7.37 17.97
CA VAL A 495 8.27 -7.65 17.45
C VAL A 495 7.23 -7.61 18.57
N TRP A 496 7.47 -8.32 19.68
CA TRP A 496 6.53 -8.32 20.82
C TRP A 496 6.78 -7.21 21.82
N GLY A 497 7.99 -6.68 21.87
CA GLY A 497 8.34 -5.69 22.87
C GLY A 497 8.16 -6.24 24.28
N THR A 498 8.59 -7.49 24.52
CA THR A 498 8.63 -8.17 25.82
C THR A 498 10.04 -8.72 26.13
N ARG A 499 10.17 -9.62 27.11
CA ARG A 499 11.42 -10.24 27.56
C ARG A 499 11.24 -11.70 27.96
N ALA A 500 12.36 -12.44 27.91
CA ALA A 500 12.48 -13.74 28.56
C ALA A 500 12.03 -13.68 30.02
N GLY A 501 11.05 -14.52 30.38
CA GLY A 501 10.39 -14.47 31.69
C GLY A 501 8.91 -14.12 31.64
N ASP A 502 8.44 -13.45 30.57
CA ASP A 502 7.02 -13.16 30.34
C ASP A 502 6.39 -14.34 29.59
N ALA A 503 5.93 -15.36 30.34
CA ALA A 503 5.41 -16.60 29.78
C ALA A 503 4.00 -16.44 29.18
N ASN A 504 3.24 -15.44 29.63
CA ASN A 504 1.86 -15.22 29.19
C ASN A 504 1.72 -14.10 28.13
N LEU A 505 2.81 -13.40 27.82
CA LEU A 505 2.92 -12.31 26.84
C LEU A 505 2.08 -11.08 27.17
N ASP A 506 1.88 -10.79 28.46
CA ASP A 506 1.16 -9.59 28.91
C ASP A 506 2.06 -8.34 29.01
N ARG A 507 3.34 -8.46 28.61
CA ARG A 507 4.39 -7.44 28.64
C ARG A 507 4.80 -7.04 30.05
N GLU A 508 4.49 -7.87 31.04
CA GLU A 508 5.03 -7.82 32.39
C GLU A 508 5.74 -9.14 32.72
N VAL A 509 6.76 -9.10 33.58
CA VAL A 509 7.40 -10.31 34.11
C VAL A 509 7.11 -10.38 35.59
N ASP A 510 6.15 -11.21 36.00
CA ASP A 510 5.59 -11.19 37.35
C ASP A 510 5.32 -12.59 37.95
N LEU A 511 4.47 -12.65 38.99
CA LEU A 511 4.16 -13.90 39.69
C LEU A 511 3.28 -14.85 38.87
N LEU A 512 2.53 -14.36 37.88
CA LEU A 512 1.73 -15.17 36.98
C LEU A 512 2.65 -15.99 36.08
N ASP A 513 3.72 -15.40 35.55
CA ASP A 513 4.72 -16.12 34.74
C ASP A 513 5.45 -17.17 35.55
N LEU A 514 5.86 -16.82 36.78
CA LEU A 514 6.48 -17.77 37.69
C LEU A 514 5.55 -18.96 37.98
N SER A 515 4.23 -18.71 38.03
CA SER A 515 3.25 -19.76 38.26
C SER A 515 3.11 -20.69 37.05
N LEU A 516 3.20 -20.17 35.83
CA LEU A 516 3.20 -20.95 34.59
C LEU A 516 4.45 -21.83 34.51
N LEU A 517 5.64 -21.25 34.71
CA LEU A 517 6.90 -21.98 34.75
C LEU A 517 6.89 -23.08 35.81
N ALA A 518 6.46 -22.75 37.03
CA ALA A 518 6.43 -23.70 38.14
C ALA A 518 5.48 -24.89 37.89
N ALA A 519 4.42 -24.70 37.11
CA ALA A 519 3.48 -25.77 36.76
C ALA A 519 4.10 -26.83 35.84
N SER A 520 5.12 -26.44 35.07
CA SER A 520 5.79 -27.28 34.07
C SER A 520 7.24 -27.62 34.42
N PHE A 521 7.70 -27.31 35.64
CA PHE A 521 9.08 -27.53 36.06
C PHE A 521 9.52 -29.01 35.94
N ASP A 522 10.72 -29.22 35.37
CA ASP A 522 11.31 -30.53 35.04
C ASP A 522 10.48 -31.34 34.02
N GLN A 523 9.64 -30.66 33.22
CA GLN A 523 8.90 -31.22 32.10
C GLN A 523 9.34 -30.59 30.77
N PRO A 524 9.15 -31.29 29.64
CA PRO A 524 9.20 -30.65 28.34
C PRO A 524 8.11 -29.58 28.21
N GLY A 525 8.44 -28.47 27.57
CA GLY A 525 7.53 -27.34 27.34
C GLY A 525 8.12 -26.35 26.33
N GLY A 526 7.30 -25.45 25.82
CA GLY A 526 7.72 -24.30 25.03
C GLY A 526 7.65 -23.01 25.85
N TRP A 527 7.56 -21.88 25.16
CA TRP A 527 7.55 -20.56 25.81
C TRP A 527 6.46 -20.42 26.90
N ALA A 528 5.24 -20.85 26.56
CA ALA A 528 4.06 -20.74 27.42
C ALA A 528 4.17 -21.56 28.72
N GLU A 529 4.91 -22.66 28.66
CA GLU A 529 5.21 -23.49 29.81
C GLU A 529 6.40 -22.96 30.64
N GLY A 530 7.07 -21.90 30.19
CA GLY A 530 8.18 -21.26 30.87
C GLY A 530 9.55 -21.75 30.42
N ASP A 531 9.69 -22.30 29.21
CA ASP A 531 11.01 -22.53 28.57
C ASP A 531 11.48 -21.23 27.91
N HIS A 532 12.26 -20.44 28.65
CA HIS A 532 12.73 -19.12 28.23
C HIS A 532 14.13 -19.15 27.63
N ASN A 533 14.87 -20.25 27.79
CA ASN A 533 16.15 -20.48 27.14
C ASN A 533 16.02 -21.32 25.85
N HIS A 534 14.83 -21.87 25.60
CA HIS A 534 14.43 -22.62 24.42
C HIS A 534 15.20 -23.93 24.23
N ASP A 535 15.59 -24.58 25.33
CA ASP A 535 16.29 -25.87 25.31
C ASP A 535 15.35 -27.09 25.30
N GLY A 536 14.04 -26.84 25.36
CA GLY A 536 12.96 -27.83 25.32
C GLY A 536 12.62 -28.45 26.67
N ILE A 537 13.23 -27.98 27.77
CA ILE A 537 12.95 -28.46 29.13
C ILE A 537 12.86 -27.28 30.10
N VAL A 538 11.69 -27.10 30.70
CA VAL A 538 11.46 -26.05 31.71
C VAL A 538 12.23 -26.38 32.99
N ASN A 539 13.27 -25.60 33.31
CA ASN A 539 14.17 -25.91 34.41
C ASN A 539 14.73 -24.67 35.14
N LEU A 540 15.81 -24.86 35.89
CA LEU A 540 16.41 -23.80 36.72
C LEU A 540 17.04 -22.69 35.86
N LEU A 541 17.45 -22.99 34.63
CA LEU A 541 17.99 -21.99 33.70
C LEU A 541 16.90 -21.02 33.25
N ASP A 542 15.69 -21.50 32.98
CA ASP A 542 14.55 -20.64 32.65
C ASP A 542 14.11 -19.79 33.83
N LEU A 543 14.07 -20.40 35.02
CA LEU A 543 13.80 -19.66 36.25
C LEU A 543 14.84 -18.54 36.47
N SER A 544 16.09 -18.75 36.04
CA SER A 544 17.12 -17.73 36.14
C SER A 544 16.91 -16.56 35.17
N LEU A 545 16.37 -16.81 33.98
CA LEU A 545 16.01 -15.78 33.01
C LEU A 545 14.79 -14.97 33.49
N LEU A 546 13.74 -15.67 33.95
CA LEU A 546 12.58 -15.04 34.56
C LEU A 546 12.99 -14.18 35.76
N ALA A 547 13.79 -14.72 36.68
CA ALA A 547 14.25 -13.99 37.85
C ALA A 547 15.13 -12.76 37.50
N ALA A 548 15.88 -12.82 36.40
CA ALA A 548 16.69 -11.70 35.93
C ALA A 548 15.84 -10.53 35.41
N ASN A 549 14.66 -10.82 34.87
CA ASN A 549 13.71 -9.82 34.36
C ASN A 549 12.52 -9.57 35.29
N PHE A 550 12.46 -10.19 36.47
CA PHE A 550 11.31 -10.06 37.38
C PHE A 550 11.02 -8.62 37.78
N GLY A 551 9.77 -8.20 37.62
CA GLY A 551 9.30 -6.83 37.80
C GLY A 551 9.56 -5.90 36.60
N TRP A 552 10.04 -6.45 35.48
CA TRP A 552 10.06 -5.74 34.21
C TRP A 552 8.62 -5.56 33.70
N ARG A 553 8.43 -4.43 33.03
CA ARG A 553 7.18 -4.06 32.35
C ARG A 553 7.54 -3.20 31.16
N ALA A 554 6.87 -3.40 30.03
CA ALA A 554 7.06 -2.53 28.88
C ALA A 554 6.72 -1.08 29.26
N GLY A 555 7.58 -0.14 28.88
CA GLY A 555 7.23 1.28 28.90
C GLY A 555 6.40 1.60 27.65
N VAL A 556 5.32 2.36 27.80
CA VAL A 556 4.61 2.93 26.64
C VAL A 556 5.58 3.89 25.94
N MET A 557 6.09 3.52 24.77
CA MET A 557 6.90 4.44 23.96
C MET A 557 5.97 5.37 23.21
N VAL A 558 5.85 6.62 23.68
CA VAL A 558 5.29 7.69 22.86
C VAL A 558 6.40 8.20 21.94
N PRO A 559 6.30 8.08 20.60
CA PRO A 559 7.23 8.77 19.72
C PRO A 559 6.92 10.27 19.74
N GLY A 560 7.74 11.03 20.45
CA GLY A 560 7.93 12.43 20.11
C GLY A 560 8.72 12.53 18.80
N PRO A 561 8.47 13.52 17.94
CA PRO A 561 9.19 13.65 16.67
C PRO A 561 10.68 13.92 16.95
N ALA A 562 11.53 12.98 16.53
CA ALA A 562 12.98 13.09 16.42
C ALA A 562 13.75 13.56 17.67
N VAL A 563 14.24 12.61 18.46
CA VAL A 563 15.51 12.78 19.21
C VAL A 563 16.44 11.62 18.90
N ALA A 564 16.90 11.57 17.65
CA ALA A 564 18.22 11.02 17.37
C ALA A 564 19.26 11.99 17.94
N TRP A 565 20.27 11.43 18.62
CA TRP A 565 21.44 12.08 19.24
C TRP A 565 21.28 12.56 20.68
N LEU A 566 21.66 11.69 21.63
CA LEU A 566 22.52 12.06 22.76
C LEU A 566 22.99 10.81 23.53
N MET A 567 23.96 10.07 22.99
CA MET A 567 24.88 9.25 23.80
C MET A 567 26.25 9.11 23.12
N LEU A 568 27.01 10.23 23.07
CA LEU A 568 28.47 10.20 22.90
C LEU A 568 29.14 11.50 23.42
N ALA A 569 28.68 12.04 24.54
CA ALA A 569 29.35 13.14 25.26
C ALA A 569 29.37 12.87 26.76
N GLY A 570 29.88 11.70 27.15
CA GLY A 570 29.93 11.25 28.53
C GLY A 570 31.27 10.69 28.99
N LEU A 571 32.36 10.80 28.22
CA LEU A 571 33.70 10.39 28.65
C LEU A 571 34.75 11.32 28.06
N GLY A 572 34.97 12.46 28.71
CA GLY A 572 35.98 13.41 28.26
C GLY A 572 36.09 14.70 29.06
N TYR A 573 35.89 14.68 30.39
CA TYR A 573 36.26 15.82 31.22
C TYR A 573 36.82 15.41 32.58
N THR A 574 38.03 14.84 32.57
CA THR A 574 38.98 14.97 33.68
C THR A 574 40.40 14.77 33.15
N MET A 575 41.10 15.85 32.82
CA MET A 575 42.50 16.11 33.21
C MET A 575 43.08 17.37 32.54
N GLY A 576 43.21 18.43 33.36
CA GLY A 576 44.46 19.20 33.46
C GLY A 576 44.89 20.14 32.33
N ARG A 577 44.32 21.35 32.26
CA ARG A 577 45.04 22.52 31.72
C ARG A 577 45.78 23.24 32.85
N ARG A 578 47.07 22.95 33.02
CA ARG A 578 48.05 23.84 33.66
C ARG A 578 48.92 24.46 32.56
N GLY A 579 48.78 25.78 32.38
CA GLY A 579 49.92 26.69 32.37
C GLY A 579 50.73 26.93 31.08
N TYR A 580 50.72 28.22 30.70
CA TYR A 580 51.85 29.06 30.27
C TYR A 580 52.14 29.30 28.78
N SER A 581 51.92 30.59 28.40
CA SER A 581 52.76 31.52 27.60
C SER A 581 53.66 30.92 26.52
N SER A 582 53.63 31.40 25.27
CA SER A 582 53.99 32.77 24.85
C SER A 582 53.49 33.01 23.43
#